data_AF-A0A7S0U4S5-F1
#
_entry.id   AF-A0A7S0U4S5-F1
#
_cell.length_a   1.000
_cell.length_b   1.000
_cell.length_c   1.000
_cell.angle_alpha   90.00
_cell.angle_beta   90.00
_cell.angle_gamma   90.00
#
_symmetry.space_group_name_H-M   'P 1'
#
loop_
_entity.id
_entity.type
_entity.pdbx_description
1 polymer ?
#
loop_
_entity_poly.entity_id
_entity_poly.type
_entity_poly.pdbx_seq_one_letter_code
_entity_poly.pdbx_strand_id
1 'polypeptide(L)'
;ETWTTDAVAIYMMGLICLGVLGHAVLEPLHGVWPLRHLIFAASLLVCLGTVYSVSWDGRLSVWRFSLGLSIASAAASPLSSMTNQVVNRAVVKTYSEEGAMVWAQLYWSITSVPARTLGPILLSFALERDESGALAFGGVLAASLAAAAVFVFFRSKLITPHMEGDDEVLPGSDPTITGGMDGFQLHSYAPLSP
;
A
#
# COMPACT_ATOMS: atom_id res chain seq x y z
N GLU A 1 10.56 -18.36 -23.68
CA GLU A 1 11.80 -18.27 -22.88
C GLU A 1 11.44 -18.39 -21.41
N THR A 2 11.99 -19.36 -20.71
CA THR A 2 11.78 -19.55 -19.27
C THR A 2 12.70 -18.62 -18.50
N TRP A 3 12.14 -17.78 -17.63
CA TRP A 3 12.92 -16.91 -16.76
C TRP A 3 13.68 -17.76 -15.74
N THR A 4 14.96 -17.47 -15.53
CA THR A 4 15.71 -18.10 -14.44
C THR A 4 15.25 -17.51 -13.10
N THR A 5 15.32 -18.31 -12.04
CA THR A 5 14.97 -17.87 -10.68
C THR A 5 15.69 -16.57 -10.29
N ASP A 6 16.95 -16.42 -10.70
CA ASP A 6 17.76 -15.23 -10.46
C ASP A 6 17.21 -13.99 -11.19
N ALA A 7 16.76 -14.15 -12.44
CA ALA A 7 16.17 -13.05 -13.20
C ALA A 7 14.85 -12.57 -12.57
N VAL A 8 14.03 -13.50 -12.05
CA VAL A 8 12.80 -13.16 -11.33
C VAL A 8 13.13 -12.43 -10.02
N ALA A 9 14.14 -12.90 -9.28
CA ALA A 9 14.56 -12.24 -8.04
C ALA A 9 15.04 -10.80 -8.27
N ILE A 10 15.89 -10.58 -9.28
CA ILE A 10 16.37 -9.25 -9.66
C ILE A 10 15.21 -8.34 -10.08
N TYR A 11 14.26 -8.87 -10.86
CA TYR A 11 13.08 -8.12 -11.26
C TYR A 11 12.21 -7.71 -10.06
N MET A 12 11.96 -8.63 -9.12
CA MET A 12 11.22 -8.34 -7.89
C MET A 12 11.94 -7.31 -7.01
N MET A 13 13.27 -7.40 -6.89
CA MET A 13 14.08 -6.39 -6.21
C MET A 13 13.93 -5.02 -6.86
N GLY A 14 13.95 -4.94 -8.19
CA GLY A 14 13.71 -3.70 -8.94
C GLY A 14 12.35 -3.08 -8.62
N LEU A 15 11.28 -3.88 -8.55
CA LEU A 15 9.95 -3.40 -8.17
C LEU A 15 9.91 -2.85 -6.75
N ILE A 16 10.60 -3.50 -5.80
CA ILE A 16 10.70 -3.02 -4.41
C ILE A 16 11.43 -1.68 -4.36
N CYS A 17 12.57 -1.56 -5.05
CA CYS A 17 13.33 -0.31 -5.13
C CYS A 17 12.50 0.84 -5.72
N LEU A 18 11.65 0.57 -6.72
CA LEU A 18 10.72 1.56 -7.27
C LEU A 18 9.65 1.98 -6.26
N GLY A 19 9.17 1.07 -5.43
CA GLY A 19 8.28 1.39 -4.30
C GLY A 19 8.94 2.35 -3.31
N VAL A 20 10.21 2.09 -2.96
CA VAL A 20 11.01 2.97 -2.10
C VAL A 20 11.23 4.34 -2.74
N LEU A 21 11.52 4.39 -4.05
CA LEU A 21 11.63 5.64 -4.79
C LEU A 21 10.31 6.44 -4.72
N GLY A 22 9.17 5.78 -4.84
CA GLY A 22 7.85 6.39 -4.66
C GLY A 22 7.68 7.05 -3.29
N HIS A 23 8.21 6.45 -2.23
CA HIS A 23 8.25 7.06 -0.90
C HIS A 23 9.15 8.29 -0.82
N ALA A 24 10.35 8.23 -1.42
CA ALA A 24 11.27 9.36 -1.43
C ALA A 24 10.66 10.58 -2.16
N VAL A 25 9.85 10.35 -3.20
CA VAL A 25 9.14 11.42 -3.92
C VAL A 25 7.93 11.94 -3.14
N LEU A 26 7.37 11.14 -2.22
CA LEU A 26 6.21 11.53 -1.43
C LEU A 26 6.52 12.65 -0.43
N GLU A 27 7.70 12.63 0.19
CA GLU A 27 8.14 13.60 1.19
C GLU A 27 8.12 15.07 0.69
N PRO A 28 8.74 15.43 -0.46
CA PRO A 28 8.64 16.78 -0.99
C PRO A 28 7.20 17.13 -1.44
N LEU A 29 6.41 16.15 -1.88
CA LEU A 29 5.03 16.38 -2.34
C LEU A 29 4.07 16.70 -1.18
N HIS A 30 4.31 16.18 0.02
CA HIS A 30 3.54 16.51 1.22
C HIS A 30 3.61 18.00 1.57
N GLY A 31 4.71 18.69 1.24
CA GLY A 31 4.86 20.12 1.47
C GLY A 31 4.07 21.01 0.50
N VAL A 32 3.60 20.46 -0.62
CA VAL A 32 2.93 21.23 -1.68
C VAL A 32 1.45 20.89 -1.78
N TRP A 33 1.09 19.61 -1.62
CA TRP A 33 -0.28 19.14 -1.81
C TRP A 33 -0.88 18.55 -0.53
N PRO A 34 -2.18 18.80 -0.27
CA PRO A 34 -2.88 18.18 0.84
C PRO A 34 -2.95 16.65 0.65
N LEU A 35 -2.78 15.91 1.75
CA LEU A 35 -2.73 14.45 1.80
C LEU A 35 -3.86 13.75 1.01
N ARG A 36 -5.06 14.33 1.01
CA ARG A 36 -6.23 13.79 0.29
C ARG A 36 -6.03 13.75 -1.22
N HIS A 37 -5.40 14.77 -1.80
CA HIS A 37 -5.13 14.82 -3.24
C HIS A 37 -4.01 13.85 -3.60
N LEU A 38 -3.02 13.66 -2.71
CA LEU A 38 -1.95 12.68 -2.89
C LEU A 38 -2.47 11.24 -2.87
N ILE A 39 -3.38 10.89 -1.94
CA ILE A 39 -4.03 9.57 -1.90
C ILE A 39 -4.84 9.32 -3.20
N PHE A 40 -5.53 10.34 -3.70
CA PHE A 40 -6.28 10.22 -4.95
C PHE A 40 -5.36 10.07 -6.17
N ALA A 41 -4.30 10.87 -6.26
CA ALA A 41 -3.32 10.78 -7.34
C ALA A 41 -2.59 9.42 -7.35
N ALA A 42 -2.17 8.94 -6.17
CA ALA A 42 -1.51 7.65 -6.04
C ALA A 42 -2.46 6.49 -6.37
N SER A 43 -3.73 6.54 -5.95
CA SER A 43 -4.71 5.51 -6.31
C SER A 43 -5.02 5.48 -7.81
N LEU A 44 -5.12 6.64 -8.46
CA LEU A 44 -5.20 6.73 -9.93
C LEU A 44 -3.96 6.12 -10.60
N LEU A 45 -2.77 6.40 -10.09
CA LEU A 45 -1.52 5.91 -10.66
C LEU A 45 -1.39 4.38 -10.51
N VAL A 46 -1.85 3.80 -9.40
CA VAL A 46 -1.99 2.35 -9.22
C VAL A 46 -2.98 1.75 -10.22
N CYS A 47 -4.16 2.37 -10.39
CA CYS A 47 -5.14 1.92 -11.38
C CYS A 47 -4.58 1.98 -12.80
N LEU A 48 -3.86 3.05 -13.14
CA LEU A 48 -3.24 3.21 -14.44
C LEU A 48 -2.16 2.15 -14.67
N GLY A 49 -1.27 1.93 -13.70
CA GLY A 49 -0.26 0.88 -13.78
C GLY A 49 -0.87 -0.52 -13.97
N THR A 50 -1.91 -0.84 -13.21
CA THR A 50 -2.62 -2.13 -13.33
C THR A 50 -3.35 -2.29 -14.66
N VAL A 51 -3.95 -1.22 -15.23
CA VAL A 51 -4.54 -1.25 -16.59
C VAL A 51 -3.49 -1.60 -17.65
N TYR A 52 -2.27 -1.08 -17.54
CA TYR A 52 -1.18 -1.40 -18.47
C TYR A 52 -0.69 -2.85 -18.34
N SER A 53 -0.85 -3.46 -17.16
CA SER A 53 -0.49 -4.86 -16.92
C SER A 53 -1.52 -5.88 -17.43
N VAL A 54 -2.76 -5.45 -17.74
CA VAL A 54 -3.80 -6.34 -18.29
C VAL A 54 -3.51 -6.68 -19.76
N SER A 55 -3.62 -7.96 -20.08
CA SER A 55 -3.48 -8.53 -21.42
C SER A 55 -4.75 -8.31 -22.26
N TRP A 56 -5.04 -7.06 -22.64
CA TRP A 56 -6.26 -6.71 -23.40
C TRP A 56 -6.35 -7.42 -24.75
N ASP A 57 -5.22 -7.63 -25.40
CA ASP A 57 -5.12 -8.24 -26.74
C ASP A 57 -5.01 -9.78 -26.68
N GLY A 58 -5.22 -10.38 -25.50
CA GLY A 58 -5.04 -11.82 -25.25
C GLY A 58 -3.58 -12.29 -25.24
N ARG A 59 -2.62 -11.37 -25.39
CA ARG A 59 -1.17 -11.65 -25.32
C ARG A 59 -0.49 -10.71 -24.32
N LEU A 60 0.18 -11.31 -23.33
CA LEU A 60 0.93 -10.56 -22.34
C LEU A 60 2.23 -10.02 -22.96
N SER A 61 2.29 -8.71 -23.22
CA SER A 61 3.52 -8.05 -23.64
C SER A 61 4.41 -7.80 -22.41
N VAL A 62 5.61 -8.38 -22.41
CA VAL A 62 6.60 -8.25 -21.31
C VAL A 62 6.89 -6.79 -20.97
N TRP A 63 6.99 -5.93 -21.98
CA TRP A 63 7.25 -4.50 -21.78
C TRP A 63 6.08 -3.76 -21.15
N ARG A 64 4.84 -3.98 -21.64
CA ARG A 64 3.63 -3.37 -21.07
C ARG A 64 3.42 -3.84 -19.64
N PHE A 65 3.59 -5.14 -19.42
CA PHE A 65 3.52 -5.75 -18.10
C PHE A 65 4.53 -5.14 -17.13
N SER A 66 5.80 -5.09 -17.53
CA SER A 66 6.88 -4.59 -16.68
C SER A 66 6.72 -3.12 -16.33
N LEU A 67 6.35 -2.29 -17.31
CA LEU A 67 6.13 -0.87 -17.11
C LEU A 67 4.89 -0.62 -16.24
N GLY A 68 3.79 -1.33 -16.49
CA GLY A 68 2.57 -1.22 -15.69
C GLY A 68 2.81 -1.58 -14.23
N LEU A 69 3.52 -2.69 -13.97
CA LEU A 69 3.83 -3.14 -12.62
C LEU A 69 4.82 -2.20 -11.91
N SER A 70 5.75 -1.60 -12.65
CA SER A 70 6.68 -0.59 -12.14
C SER A 70 5.95 0.67 -11.68
N ILE A 71 5.03 1.19 -12.50
CA ILE A 71 4.18 2.34 -12.16
C ILE A 71 3.30 2.02 -10.94
N ALA A 72 2.66 0.84 -10.95
CA ALA A 72 1.82 0.41 -9.85
C ALA A 72 2.61 0.29 -8.54
N SER A 73 3.82 -0.29 -8.57
CA SER A 73 4.67 -0.43 -7.38
C SER A 73 5.11 0.92 -6.80
N ALA A 74 5.57 1.83 -7.68
CA ALA A 74 5.99 3.17 -7.29
C ALA A 74 4.85 3.98 -6.63
N ALA A 75 3.60 3.72 -7.01
CA ALA A 75 2.42 4.37 -6.44
C ALA A 75 1.83 3.64 -5.22
N ALA A 76 1.87 2.31 -5.20
CA ALA A 76 1.24 1.49 -4.17
C ALA A 76 1.93 1.63 -2.80
N SER A 77 3.26 1.73 -2.78
CA SER A 77 4.02 1.89 -1.54
C SER A 77 3.69 3.20 -0.80
N PRO A 78 3.79 4.39 -1.44
CA PRO A 78 3.40 5.64 -0.79
C PRO A 78 1.89 5.68 -0.49
N LEU A 79 1.03 5.10 -1.33
CA LEU A 79 -0.42 5.00 -1.06
C LEU A 79 -0.72 4.23 0.22
N SER A 80 -0.07 3.07 0.40
CA SER A 80 -0.19 2.26 1.62
C SER A 80 0.26 3.08 2.84
N SER A 81 1.42 3.74 2.76
CA SER A 81 1.94 4.60 3.83
C SER A 81 0.98 5.72 4.24
N MET A 82 0.48 6.49 3.28
CA MET A 82 -0.47 7.58 3.54
C MET A 82 -1.76 7.06 4.16
N THR A 83 -2.28 5.93 3.67
CA THR A 83 -3.49 5.30 4.22
C THR A 83 -3.27 4.88 5.66
N ASN A 84 -2.09 4.34 5.99
CA ASN A 84 -1.73 3.94 7.35
C ASN A 84 -1.64 5.13 8.30
N GLN A 85 -1.05 6.25 7.82
CA GLN A 85 -1.02 7.48 8.60
C GLN A 85 -2.43 8.00 8.90
N VAL A 86 -3.35 7.95 7.93
CA VAL A 86 -4.74 8.36 8.13
C VAL A 86 -5.46 7.46 9.13
N VAL A 87 -5.33 6.13 8.98
CA VAL A 87 -5.97 5.17 9.88
C VAL A 87 -5.42 5.31 11.30
N ASN A 88 -4.10 5.36 11.47
CA ASN A 88 -3.47 5.50 12.79
C ASN A 88 -3.92 6.80 13.48
N ARG A 89 -3.95 7.93 12.75
CA ARG A 89 -4.42 9.21 13.30
C ARG A 89 -5.91 9.15 13.68
N ALA A 90 -6.75 8.53 12.87
CA ALA A 90 -8.17 8.39 13.16
C ALA A 90 -8.42 7.51 14.39
N VAL A 91 -7.66 6.43 14.52
CA VAL A 91 -7.76 5.49 15.65
C VAL A 91 -7.26 6.14 16.95
N VAL A 92 -6.12 6.84 16.92
CA VAL A 92 -5.60 7.62 18.08
C VAL A 92 -6.56 8.74 18.50
N LYS A 93 -7.25 9.38 17.55
CA LYS A 93 -8.25 10.41 17.89
C LYS A 93 -9.50 9.83 18.59
N THR A 94 -9.81 8.57 18.33
CA THR A 94 -11.07 7.94 18.80
C THR A 94 -10.86 7.15 20.09
N TYR A 95 -9.65 6.67 20.36
CA TYR A 95 -9.32 5.80 21.50
C TYR A 95 -8.10 6.33 22.28
N SER A 96 -7.95 5.94 23.55
CA SER A 96 -6.70 6.18 24.30
C SER A 96 -5.50 5.52 23.58
N GLU A 97 -4.26 5.98 23.82
CA GLU A 97 -3.06 5.47 23.14
C GLU A 97 -2.96 3.93 23.17
N GLU A 98 -3.27 3.31 24.31
CA GLU A 98 -3.27 1.85 24.48
C GLU A 98 -4.38 1.17 23.65
N GLY A 99 -5.59 1.74 23.63
CA GLY A 99 -6.70 1.25 22.82
C GLY A 99 -6.46 1.44 21.32
N ALA A 100 -5.74 2.49 20.95
CA ALA A 100 -5.39 2.80 19.58
C ALA A 100 -4.45 1.75 18.98
N MET A 101 -3.46 1.27 19.74
CA MET A 101 -2.58 0.19 19.30
C MET A 101 -3.34 -1.12 19.07
N VAL A 102 -4.26 -1.47 19.98
CA VAL A 102 -5.07 -2.69 19.84
C VAL A 102 -5.95 -2.63 18.60
N TRP A 103 -6.60 -1.49 18.35
CA TRP A 103 -7.44 -1.29 17.17
C TRP A 103 -6.65 -1.27 15.87
N ALA A 104 -5.48 -0.64 15.85
CA ALA A 104 -4.59 -0.69 14.70
C ALA A 104 -4.15 -2.13 14.41
N GLN A 105 -3.73 -2.88 15.42
CA GLN A 105 -3.35 -4.29 15.26
C GLN A 105 -4.51 -5.15 14.78
N LEU A 106 -5.72 -4.93 15.29
CA LEU A 106 -6.92 -5.63 14.84
C LEU A 106 -7.24 -5.30 13.38
N TYR A 107 -7.24 -4.03 13.00
CA TYR A 107 -7.40 -3.60 11.61
C TYR A 107 -6.39 -4.29 10.69
N TRP A 108 -5.13 -4.30 11.08
CA TRP A 108 -4.06 -4.95 10.33
C TRP A 108 -4.24 -6.45 10.23
N SER A 109 -4.65 -7.12 11.30
CA SER A 109 -4.90 -8.56 11.30
C SER A 109 -6.04 -8.96 10.37
N ILE A 110 -7.10 -8.15 10.31
CA ILE A 110 -8.28 -8.39 9.48
C ILE A 110 -8.01 -8.08 8.00
N THR A 111 -7.18 -7.07 7.71
CA THR A 111 -6.96 -6.60 6.34
C THR A 111 -5.71 -7.19 5.70
N SER A 112 -4.56 -7.17 6.38
CA SER A 112 -3.27 -7.53 5.77
C SER A 112 -3.00 -9.02 5.71
N VAL A 113 -3.42 -9.79 6.73
CA VAL A 113 -3.16 -11.23 6.77
C VAL A 113 -3.97 -11.95 5.68
N PRO A 114 -5.28 -11.69 5.51
CA PRO A 114 -6.04 -12.29 4.43
C PRO A 114 -5.55 -11.80 3.06
N ALA A 115 -5.25 -10.51 2.90
CA ALA A 115 -4.77 -10.00 1.60
C ALA A 115 -3.43 -10.62 1.17
N ARG A 116 -2.49 -10.81 2.11
CA ARG A 116 -1.17 -11.40 1.83
C ARG A 116 -1.20 -12.92 1.63
N THR A 117 -2.21 -13.61 2.14
CA THR A 117 -2.35 -15.06 2.00
C THR A 117 -3.28 -15.42 0.84
N LEU A 118 -4.50 -14.88 0.83
CA LEU A 118 -5.49 -15.13 -0.22
C LEU A 118 -5.10 -14.48 -1.54
N GLY A 119 -4.43 -13.33 -1.53
CA GLY A 119 -4.02 -12.62 -2.74
C GLY A 119 -3.17 -13.50 -3.67
N PRO A 120 -2.01 -14.00 -3.23
CA PRO A 120 -1.18 -14.90 -4.04
C PRO A 120 -1.88 -16.21 -4.43
N ILE A 121 -2.68 -16.79 -3.53
CA ILE A 121 -3.42 -18.04 -3.82
C ILE A 121 -4.44 -17.82 -4.94
N LEU A 122 -5.26 -16.77 -4.86
CA LEU A 122 -6.25 -16.43 -5.88
C LEU A 122 -5.58 -16.04 -7.19
N LEU A 123 -4.44 -15.33 -7.13
CA LEU A 123 -3.67 -14.97 -8.32
C LEU A 123 -3.08 -16.20 -9.01
N SER A 124 -2.49 -17.14 -8.25
CA SER A 124 -1.97 -18.40 -8.77
C SER A 124 -3.08 -19.22 -9.43
N PHE A 125 -4.22 -19.36 -8.75
CA PHE A 125 -5.38 -20.06 -9.28
C PHE A 125 -5.94 -19.43 -10.56
N ALA A 126 -5.95 -18.09 -10.64
CA ALA A 126 -6.38 -17.38 -11.84
C ALA A 126 -5.41 -17.56 -13.02
N LEU A 127 -4.09 -17.56 -12.75
CA LEU A 127 -3.05 -17.79 -13.75
C LEU A 127 -3.05 -19.24 -14.26
N GLU A 128 -3.36 -20.22 -13.41
CA GLU A 128 -3.52 -21.62 -13.82
C GLU A 128 -4.71 -21.83 -14.76
N ARG A 129 -5.77 -21.02 -14.61
CA ARG A 129 -6.97 -21.10 -15.48
C ARG A 129 -6.84 -20.31 -16.77
N ASP A 130 -6.04 -19.27 -16.78
CA ASP A 130 -5.87 -18.37 -17.92
C ASP A 130 -4.40 -17.97 -18.05
N GLU A 131 -3.69 -18.67 -18.95
CA GLU A 131 -2.28 -18.43 -19.26
C GLU A 131 -2.02 -17.02 -19.81
N SER A 132 -3.05 -16.34 -20.36
CA SER A 132 -2.91 -14.96 -20.82
C SER A 132 -2.77 -13.95 -19.67
N GLY A 133 -3.11 -14.37 -18.44
CA GLY A 133 -3.11 -13.55 -17.24
C GLY A 133 -4.21 -12.49 -17.20
N ALA A 134 -5.12 -12.46 -18.17
CA ALA A 134 -6.19 -11.48 -18.23
C ALA A 134 -7.14 -11.60 -17.03
N LEU A 135 -7.48 -12.82 -16.61
CA LEU A 135 -8.28 -13.04 -15.40
C LEU A 135 -7.58 -12.57 -14.13
N ALA A 136 -6.29 -12.88 -14.00
CA ALA A 136 -5.51 -12.54 -12.81
C ALA A 136 -5.37 -11.01 -12.66
N PHE A 137 -4.85 -10.33 -13.69
CA PHE A 137 -4.63 -8.88 -13.65
C PHE A 137 -5.92 -8.08 -13.80
N GLY A 138 -6.91 -8.59 -14.54
CA GLY A 138 -8.24 -8.02 -14.61
C GLY A 138 -8.96 -8.08 -13.27
N GLY A 139 -8.80 -9.16 -12.51
CA GLY A 139 -9.29 -9.29 -11.14
C GLY A 139 -8.65 -8.27 -10.18
N VAL A 140 -7.32 -8.10 -10.26
CA VAL A 140 -6.59 -7.08 -9.48
C VAL A 140 -7.06 -5.66 -9.84
N LEU A 141 -7.27 -5.39 -11.14
CA LEU A 141 -7.80 -4.12 -11.60
C LEU A 141 -9.22 -3.88 -11.08
N ALA A 142 -10.10 -4.86 -11.16
CA ALA A 142 -11.47 -4.76 -10.64
C ALA A 142 -11.50 -4.49 -9.13
N ALA A 143 -10.65 -5.19 -8.36
CA ALA A 143 -10.51 -4.94 -6.92
C ALA A 143 -9.97 -3.53 -6.62
N SER A 144 -8.99 -3.06 -7.40
CA SER A 144 -8.41 -1.72 -7.27
C SER A 144 -9.43 -0.64 -7.60
N LEU A 145 -10.22 -0.82 -8.66
CA LEU A 145 -11.30 0.10 -9.03
C LEU A 145 -12.42 0.09 -8.00
N ALA A 146 -12.78 -1.07 -7.45
CA ALA A 146 -13.76 -1.17 -6.37
C ALA A 146 -13.29 -0.41 -5.12
N ALA A 147 -12.02 -0.58 -4.72
CA ALA A 147 -11.43 0.16 -3.60
C ALA A 147 -11.41 1.68 -3.87
N ALA A 148 -11.03 2.10 -5.07
CA ALA A 148 -11.06 3.51 -5.47
C ALA A 148 -12.49 4.08 -5.47
N ALA A 149 -13.47 3.32 -5.97
CA ALA A 149 -14.88 3.71 -5.99
C ALA A 149 -15.43 3.84 -4.56
N VAL A 150 -15.11 2.90 -3.67
CA VAL A 150 -15.44 2.97 -2.25
C VAL A 150 -14.83 4.22 -1.61
N PHE A 151 -13.55 4.51 -1.89
CA PHE A 151 -12.89 5.71 -1.41
C PHE A 151 -13.57 7.00 -1.90
N VAL A 152 -13.89 7.10 -3.20
CA VAL A 152 -14.57 8.27 -3.77
C VAL A 152 -16.00 8.40 -3.23
N PHE A 153 -16.73 7.30 -3.12
CA PHE A 153 -18.09 7.27 -2.58
C PHE A 153 -18.10 7.77 -1.13
N PHE A 154 -17.27 7.20 -0.26
CA PHE A 154 -17.17 7.64 1.12
C PHE A 154 -16.60 9.05 1.25
N ARG A 155 -15.66 9.46 0.39
CA ARG A 155 -15.20 10.85 0.33
C ARG A 155 -16.33 11.83 0.01
N SER A 156 -17.23 11.47 -0.89
CA SER A 156 -18.37 12.33 -1.28
C SER A 156 -19.48 12.40 -0.22
N LYS A 157 -19.59 11.36 0.62
CA LYS A 157 -20.63 11.24 1.66
C LYS A 157 -20.17 11.69 3.03
N LEU A 158 -18.91 11.44 3.36
CA LEU A 158 -18.26 11.89 4.58
C LEU A 158 -17.71 13.29 4.30
N ILE A 159 -18.59 14.28 4.36
CA ILE A 159 -18.17 15.65 4.62
C ILE A 159 -17.51 15.58 6.00
N THR A 160 -16.20 15.37 6.06
CA THR A 160 -15.44 15.73 7.24
C THR A 160 -15.80 17.19 7.50
N PRO A 161 -16.38 17.53 8.66
CA PRO A 161 -16.61 18.94 8.98
C PRO A 161 -15.29 19.66 8.73
N HIS A 162 -15.37 20.81 8.06
CA HIS A 162 -14.26 21.76 8.07
C HIS A 162 -13.80 21.89 9.52
N MET A 163 -12.66 21.31 9.85
CA MET A 163 -11.88 21.80 10.97
C MET A 163 -11.35 23.13 10.44
N GLU A 164 -12.11 24.19 10.67
CA GLU A 164 -11.56 25.55 10.64
C GLU A 164 -10.38 25.54 11.61
N GLY A 165 -9.18 25.41 11.09
CA GLY A 165 -7.99 25.13 11.89
C GLY A 165 -6.95 24.31 11.14
N ASP A 166 -6.52 24.83 9.99
CA ASP A 166 -5.23 24.43 9.39
C ASP A 166 -4.02 24.94 10.24
N ASP A 167 -4.26 25.46 11.46
CA ASP A 167 -3.27 26.08 12.35
C ASP A 167 -3.50 25.80 13.86
N GLU A 168 -3.96 24.60 14.25
CA GLU A 168 -3.70 24.11 15.62
C GLU A 168 -2.68 22.97 15.58
N VAL A 169 -1.42 23.42 15.57
CA VAL A 169 -0.24 22.68 16.01
C VAL A 169 -0.60 21.80 17.22
N LEU A 170 -0.51 20.48 17.05
CA LEU A 170 -0.03 19.65 18.15
C LEU A 170 1.45 19.33 17.87
N PRO A 171 2.36 19.79 18.74
CA PRO A 171 3.79 19.62 18.57
C PRO A 171 4.16 18.16 18.82
N GLY A 172 5.14 17.63 18.08
CA GLY A 172 5.74 16.34 18.38
C GLY A 172 5.48 15.24 17.36
N SER A 173 5.85 15.46 16.10
CA SER A 173 6.58 14.42 15.39
C SER A 173 7.60 15.12 14.52
N ASP A 174 8.74 15.46 15.12
CA ASP A 174 9.95 15.71 14.35
C ASP A 174 10.09 14.57 13.33
N PRO A 175 10.44 14.86 12.06
CA PRO A 175 10.95 13.86 11.15
C PRO A 175 12.40 13.50 11.55
N THR A 176 12.61 13.07 12.78
CA THR A 176 13.79 12.33 13.24
C THR A 176 13.36 10.90 13.56
N ILE A 177 12.99 10.17 12.52
CA ILE A 177 13.35 8.75 12.45
C ILE A 177 14.46 8.63 11.39
N THR A 178 15.56 9.33 11.67
CA THR A 178 16.89 8.91 11.24
C THR A 178 17.44 7.97 12.31
N GLY A 179 17.62 6.70 11.96
CA GLY A 179 18.42 5.75 12.74
C GLY A 179 17.68 5.05 13.89
N GLY A 180 17.27 3.81 13.63
CA GLY A 180 16.78 2.88 14.65
C GLY A 180 16.76 1.43 14.16
N MET A 181 17.72 1.04 13.32
CA MET A 181 18.15 -0.36 13.25
C MET A 181 19.12 -0.58 14.41
N ASP A 182 18.59 -0.72 15.62
CA ASP A 182 19.31 -1.31 16.74
C ASP A 182 18.44 -2.38 17.37
N GLY A 183 18.91 -3.62 17.25
CA GLY A 183 18.48 -4.73 18.10
C GLY A 183 17.12 -5.35 17.76
N PHE A 184 17.14 -6.34 16.88
CA PHE A 184 16.23 -7.48 16.98
C PHE A 184 16.56 -8.21 18.31
N GLN A 185 16.05 -7.73 19.45
CA GLN A 185 16.14 -8.48 20.71
C GLN A 185 15.05 -9.55 20.71
N LEU A 186 15.49 -10.79 20.50
CA LEU A 186 14.79 -11.99 20.92
C LEU A 186 14.31 -11.81 22.37
N HIS A 187 13.01 -12.00 22.61
CA HIS A 187 12.50 -12.28 23.94
C HIS A 187 13.23 -13.52 24.51
N SER A 188 14.16 -13.32 25.45
CA SER A 188 14.52 -14.37 26.40
C SER A 188 13.61 -14.23 27.60
N TYR A 189 12.85 -15.30 27.88
CA TYR A 189 12.13 -15.44 29.14
C TYR A 189 13.16 -15.61 30.25
N ALA A 190 13.26 -14.66 31.18
CA ALA A 190 13.94 -14.87 32.45
C ALA A 190 12.94 -15.45 33.47
N PRO A 191 13.34 -16.47 34.26
CA PRO A 191 12.42 -17.17 35.15
C PRO A 191 12.11 -16.33 36.39
N LEU A 192 10.84 -16.35 36.80
CA LEU A 192 10.42 -15.88 38.11
C LEU A 192 11.11 -16.71 39.20
N SER A 193 11.68 -16.03 40.19
CA SER A 193 12.00 -16.64 41.48
C SER A 193 11.73 -15.63 42.61
N PRO A 194 11.31 -16.11 43.79
CA PRO A 194 10.56 -15.35 44.80
C PRO A 194 11.38 -14.34 45.61
#